data_AF-A0A3L7YBR1-F1
#
_entry.id   AF-A0A3L7YBR1-F1
#
_cell.length_a   1.000
_cell.length_b   1.000
_cell.length_c   1.000
_cell.angle_alpha   90.00
_cell.angle_beta   90.00
_cell.angle_gamma   90.00
#
_symmetry.space_group_name_H-M   'P 1'
#
loop_
_entity.id
_entity.type
_entity.pdbx_description
1 polymer ?
#
loop_
_entity_poly.entity_id
_entity_poly.type
_entity_poly.pdbx_seq_one_letter_code
_entity_poly.pdbx_strand_id
1 'polypeptide(L)' 'MKRTVAELGGYLGRYNAFPAGVFLMTGTGLVPPDDFTLQAGDDVQITISGIGMLRNQVLDG' A
#
# COMPACT_ATOMS: atom_id res chain seq x y z
N MET A 1 -4.15 -12.82 4.70
CA MET A 1 -3.45 -11.84 5.56
C MET A 1 -3.15 -12.51 6.90
N LYS A 2 -1.89 -12.58 7.35
CA LYS A 2 -1.52 -13.29 8.59
C LYS A 2 -1.87 -12.51 9.86
N ARG A 3 -1.69 -11.19 9.82
CA ARG A 3 -1.98 -10.25 10.91
C ARG A 3 -3.28 -9.53 10.60
N THR A 4 -4.11 -9.24 11.59
CA THR A 4 -5.40 -8.57 11.35
C THR A 4 -5.23 -7.05 11.30
N VAL A 5 -6.19 -6.35 10.66
CA VAL A 5 -6.18 -4.87 10.64
C VAL A 5 -6.26 -4.29 12.05
N ALA A 6 -7.06 -4.90 12.93
CA ALA A 6 -7.19 -4.47 14.33
C ALA A 6 -5.88 -4.64 15.11
N GLU A 7 -5.16 -5.75 14.91
CA GLU A 7 -3.84 -5.97 15.51
C GLU A 7 -2.85 -4.88 15.08
N LEU A 8 -2.76 -4.62 13.77
CA LEU A 8 -1.84 -3.60 13.25
C LEU A 8 -2.20 -2.19 13.74
N GLY A 9 -3.49 -1.85 13.78
CA GLY A 9 -3.97 -0.58 14.33
C GLY A 9 -3.66 -0.43 15.82
N GLY A 10 -3.78 -1.51 16.59
CA GLY A 10 -3.42 -1.55 18.00
C GLY A 10 -1.93 -1.25 18.23
N TYR A 11 -1.04 -1.81 17.40
CA TYR A 11 0.39 -1.47 17.45
C TYR A 11 0.66 -0.02 17.04
N LEU A 12 0.03 0.47 15.97
CA LEU A 12 0.20 1.84 15.48
C LEU A 12 -0.15 2.89 16.54
N GLY A 13 -1.29 2.70 17.22
CA GLY A 13 -1.83 3.63 18.22
C GLY A 13 -1.33 3.44 19.65
N ARG A 14 -0.47 2.45 19.94
CA ARG A 14 -0.11 2.10 21.32
C ARG A 14 0.52 3.24 22.11
N TYR A 15 1.38 4.02 21.46
CA TYR A 15 2.11 5.15 22.06
C TYR A 15 2.17 6.37 21.14
N ASN A 16 1.30 6.43 20.13
CA ASN A 16 1.21 7.54 19.19
C ASN A 16 -0.23 8.06 19.16
N ALA A 17 -0.40 9.38 19.15
CA ALA A 17 -1.69 10.02 18.95
C ALA A 17 -1.79 10.55 17.52
N PHE A 18 -2.95 10.33 16.90
CA PHE A 18 -3.26 10.83 15.55
C PHE A 18 -4.54 11.69 15.60
N PRO A 19 -4.48 12.94 16.07
CA PRO A 19 -5.67 13.79 16.25
C PRO A 19 -6.46 14.02 14.96
N ALA A 20 -5.78 13.99 13.80
CA ALA A 20 -6.37 14.12 12.48
C ALA A 20 -6.62 12.76 11.78
N GLY A 21 -6.46 11.65 12.50
CA GLY A 21 -6.46 10.31 11.93
C GLY A 21 -5.16 9.98 11.18
N VAL A 22 -5.12 8.77 10.62
CA VAL A 22 -3.95 8.22 9.92
C VAL A 22 -4.40 7.18 8.91
N PHE A 23 -3.68 7.04 7.80
CA PHE A 23 -3.82 5.91 6.89
C PHE A 23 -2.76 4.86 7.21
N LEU A 24 -3.19 3.62 7.40
CA LEU A 24 -2.32 2.48 7.60
C LEU A 24 -2.30 1.62 6.33
N MET A 25 -1.14 1.53 5.69
CA MET A 25 -0.94 0.61 4.56
C MET A 25 -0.61 -0.79 5.10
N THR A 26 -1.50 -1.75 4.89
CA THR A 26 -1.47 -3.08 5.56
C THR A 26 -0.46 -4.08 4.96
N GLY A 27 0.48 -3.60 4.14
CA GLY A 27 1.42 -4.42 3.38
C GLY A 27 0.82 -5.03 2.11
N THR A 28 1.69 -5.63 1.28
CA THR A 28 1.34 -6.34 0.05
C THR A 28 1.73 -7.82 0.13
N GLY A 29 0.95 -8.69 -0.50
CA GLY A 29 1.32 -10.09 -0.74
C GLY A 29 1.90 -10.34 -2.13
N LEU A 30 1.93 -9.31 -2.98
CA LEU A 30 2.48 -9.36 -4.33
C LEU A 30 3.83 -8.65 -4.30
N VAL A 31 4.88 -9.40 -4.60
CA VAL A 31 6.26 -8.93 -4.68
C VAL A 31 6.81 -9.45 -6.01
N PRO A 32 7.19 -8.56 -6.95
CA PRO A 32 7.86 -8.97 -8.16
C PRO A 32 9.23 -9.64 -7.88
N PRO A 33 9.80 -10.36 -8.86
CA PRO A 33 11.16 -10.87 -8.77
C PRO A 33 12.21 -9.76 -8.57
N ASP A 34 13.40 -10.12 -8.08
CA ASP A 34 14.46 -9.15 -7.76
C ASP A 34 15.04 -8.44 -8.99
N ASP A 35 14.91 -9.02 -10.19
CA ASP A 35 15.34 -8.43 -11.46
C ASP A 35 14.27 -7.51 -12.08
N PHE A 36 13.11 -7.38 -11.44
CA PHE A 36 12.06 -6.47 -11.88
C PHE A 36 12.23 -5.08 -11.27
N THR A 37 12.22 -4.06 -12.12
CA THR A 37 12.06 -2.67 -11.70
C THR A 37 11.21 -1.93 -12.72
N LEU A 38 10.46 -0.93 -12.24
CA LEU A 38 9.64 -0.07 -13.09
C LEU A 38 10.52 0.77 -14.00
N GLN A 39 10.04 1.03 -15.21
CA GLN A 39 10.64 1.90 -16.21
C GLN A 39 9.72 3.08 -16.53
N ALA A 40 10.29 4.15 -17.06
CA ALA A 40 9.51 5.27 -17.55
C ALA A 40 8.51 4.81 -18.62
N GLY A 41 7.26 5.25 -18.50
CA GLY A 41 6.15 4.85 -19.35
C GLY A 41 5.33 3.66 -18.82
N ASP A 42 5.82 2.92 -17.82
CA ASP A 42 5.06 1.85 -17.19
C ASP A 42 3.77 2.37 -16.54
N ASP A 43 2.71 1.54 -16.57
CA ASP A 43 1.41 1.86 -16.01
C ASP A 43 1.07 0.91 -14.86
N VAL A 44 1.12 1.42 -13.63
CA VAL A 44 0.86 0.65 -12.42
C VAL A 44 -0.62 0.73 -12.08
N GLN A 45 -1.30 -0.42 -12.07
CA GLN A 45 -2.72 -0.53 -11.72
C GLN A 45 -2.90 -1.41 -10.48
N ILE A 46 -3.59 -0.87 -9.48
CA ILE A 46 -3.92 -1.58 -8.24
C ILE A 46 -5.44 -1.54 -8.07
N THR A 47 -6.08 -2.70 -8.15
CA THR A 47 -7.53 -2.84 -8.01
C THR A 47 -7.88 -3.53 -6.69
N ILE A 48 -8.78 -2.92 -5.92
CA ILE A 48 -9.34 -3.52 -4.71
C ILE A 48 -10.85 -3.63 -4.87
N SER A 49 -11.37 -4.86 -4.77
CA SER A 49 -12.80 -5.14 -4.85
C SER A 49 -13.61 -4.29 -3.87
N GLY A 50 -14.63 -3.59 -4.37
CA GLY A 50 -15.47 -2.70 -3.57
C GLY A 50 -14.89 -1.31 -3.31
N ILE A 51 -13.65 -1.02 -3.72
CA ILE A 51 -13.05 0.32 -3.62
C ILE A 51 -12.89 0.93 -5.01
N GLY A 52 -12.29 0.20 -5.95
CA GLY A 52 -11.98 0.68 -7.29
C GLY A 52 -10.53 0.40 -7.69
N MET A 53 -10.04 1.17 -8.67
CA MET A 53 -8.69 1.05 -9.23
C MET A 53 -7.91 2.34 -9.05
N LEU A 54 -6.71 2.22 -8.49
CA LEU A 54 -5.68 3.24 -8.57
C LEU A 54 -4.82 2.96 -9.81
N ARG A 55 -4.63 3.97 -10.66
CA ARG A 55 -3.79 3.91 -11.85
C ARG A 55 -2.74 5.01 -11.80
N ASN A 56 -1.47 4.65 -11.95
CA ASN A 56 -0.35 5.59 -11.88
C ASN A 56 0.68 5.27 -12.96
N GLN A 57 0.94 6.25 -13.83
CA GLN A 57 1.99 6.15 -14.84
C GLN A 57 3.35 6.55 -14.24
N VAL A 58 4.39 5.78 -14.54
CA VAL A 58 5.76 6.07 -14.17
C VAL A 58 6.35 7.08 -15.16
N LEU A 59 6.87 8.18 -14.64
CA LEU A 59 7.50 9.24 -15.44
C LEU A 59 9.01 9.18 -15.29
N ASP A 60 9.75 9.64 -16.30
CA ASP A 60 11.18 9.91 -16.19
C ASP A 60 11.38 11.28 -15.52
N GLY A 61 12.40 11.39 -14.67
CA GLY A 61 12.65 12.56 -13.80
C GLY A 61 13.50 13.64 -14.44
#